data_AF-A0A2T1EAF1-F1
#
_entry.id   AF-A0A2T1EAF1-F1
#
_cell.length_a   1.000
_cell.length_b   1.000
_cell.length_c   1.000
_cell.angle_alpha   90.00
_cell.angle_beta   90.00
_cell.angle_gamma   90.00
#
_symmetry.space_group_name_H-M   'P 1'
#
loop_
_entity.id
_entity.type
_entity.pdbx_description
1 polymer ?
#
loop_
_entity_poly.entity_id
_entity_poly.type
_entity_poly.pdbx_seq_one_letter_code
_entity_poly.pdbx_strand_id
1 'polypeptide(L)'
;KVFQRLIKEMDDLGDRKKALLRLDANGGLNYSQAETWLKTCDNILEIPDYSVSIEFLEQPLPITQFDEMLALSAVYKTAIALDESVANLDRIQECYNQGWRGIFVIKPAICGSPSQLRKFCQSHNIDAVFSSVFETQIGRQAALNLATELSLNSRALGFGTDDWFDDKNQETWLKHLWQ
;
A
#
# COMPACT_ATOMS: atom_id res chain seq x y z
N LYS A 1 4.93 -17.64 15.83
CA LYS A 1 5.70 -18.76 15.23
C LYS A 1 5.65 -18.77 13.70
N VAL A 2 4.48 -18.75 13.05
CA VAL A 2 4.39 -18.74 11.57
C VAL A 2 4.96 -17.45 10.97
N PHE A 3 4.59 -16.28 11.51
CA PHE A 3 5.10 -15.00 11.00
C PHE A 3 6.63 -14.86 11.11
N GLN A 4 7.20 -15.11 12.29
CA GLN A 4 8.65 -15.12 12.49
C GLN A 4 9.37 -16.09 11.55
N ARG A 5 8.75 -17.23 11.24
CA ARG A 5 9.28 -18.16 10.24
C ARG A 5 9.19 -17.57 8.84
N LEU A 6 8.04 -17.08 8.42
CA LEU A 6 7.85 -16.42 7.12
C LEU A 6 8.89 -15.31 6.91
N ILE A 7 9.02 -14.41 7.88
CA ILE A 7 10.03 -13.36 7.91
C ILE A 7 11.45 -13.91 7.74
N LYS A 8 11.80 -14.98 8.46
CA LYS A 8 13.11 -15.61 8.34
C LYS A 8 13.33 -16.24 6.97
N GLU A 9 12.34 -16.92 6.42
CA GLU A 9 12.43 -17.51 5.06
C GLU A 9 12.51 -16.41 3.99
N MET A 10 11.95 -15.22 4.24
CA MET A 10 12.04 -14.07 3.33
C MET A 10 13.40 -13.37 3.35
N ASP A 11 14.22 -13.55 4.40
CA ASP A 11 15.60 -13.06 4.45
C ASP A 11 16.52 -13.79 3.44
N ASP A 12 16.12 -14.99 2.99
CA ASP A 12 16.84 -15.76 1.97
C ASP A 12 16.55 -15.29 0.51
N LEU A 13 15.69 -14.28 0.32
CA LEU A 13 15.28 -13.76 -1.00
C LEU A 13 16.15 -12.57 -1.46
N GLY A 14 17.29 -12.84 -2.10
CA GLY A 14 17.99 -11.87 -2.96
C GLY A 14 18.76 -10.73 -2.27
N ASP A 15 19.38 -9.84 -3.07
CA ASP A 15 20.47 -8.93 -2.64
C ASP A 15 20.15 -8.11 -1.37
N ARG A 16 20.77 -8.57 -0.26
CA ARG A 16 20.31 -8.48 1.13
C ARG A 16 20.29 -7.08 1.75
N LYS A 17 20.90 -6.07 1.14
CA LYS A 17 21.13 -4.77 1.83
C LYS A 17 20.12 -3.67 1.51
N LYS A 18 19.14 -3.92 0.63
CA LYS A 18 18.24 -2.86 0.11
C LYS A 18 16.78 -3.29 -0.10
N ALA A 19 16.40 -4.50 0.30
CA ALA A 19 15.02 -4.95 0.12
C ALA A 19 14.08 -4.30 1.17
N LEU A 20 12.99 -3.73 0.67
CA LEU A 20 11.89 -3.22 1.47
C LEU A 20 10.70 -4.16 1.34
N LEU A 21 10.14 -4.59 2.48
CA LEU A 21 8.99 -5.47 2.52
C LEU A 21 7.75 -4.72 3.02
N ARG A 22 6.64 -4.86 2.28
CA ARG A 22 5.30 -4.44 2.69
C ARG A 22 4.51 -5.68 3.11
N LEU A 23 3.84 -5.59 4.24
CA LEU A 23 3.03 -6.67 4.78
C LEU A 23 1.57 -6.22 4.68
N ASP A 24 0.76 -6.87 3.86
CA ASP A 24 -0.67 -6.53 3.74
C ASP A 24 -1.52 -7.57 4.46
N ALA A 25 -2.38 -7.09 5.36
CA ALA A 25 -3.30 -7.92 6.12
C ALA A 25 -4.75 -7.85 5.61
N ASN A 26 -5.07 -6.94 4.69
CA ASN A 26 -6.41 -6.75 4.10
C ASN A 26 -7.53 -6.65 5.15
N GLY A 27 -7.25 -5.99 6.28
CA GLY A 27 -8.14 -5.85 7.43
C GLY A 27 -8.41 -7.15 8.19
N GLY A 28 -7.61 -8.19 8.00
CA GLY A 28 -7.86 -9.53 8.50
C GLY A 28 -7.41 -9.79 9.95
N LEU A 29 -6.70 -8.86 10.59
CA LEU A 29 -6.26 -9.03 11.98
C LEU A 29 -7.28 -8.45 12.96
N ASN A 30 -7.33 -9.03 14.16
CA ASN A 30 -7.87 -8.33 15.32
C ASN A 30 -6.79 -7.47 16.01
N TYR A 31 -7.21 -6.64 16.97
CA TYR A 31 -6.32 -5.71 17.68
C TYR A 31 -5.07 -6.39 18.28
N SER A 32 -5.25 -7.47 19.05
CA SER A 32 -4.14 -8.17 19.71
C SER A 32 -3.18 -8.82 18.71
N GLN A 33 -3.70 -9.30 17.59
CA GLN A 33 -2.87 -9.78 16.49
C GLN A 33 -2.08 -8.62 15.86
N ALA A 34 -2.72 -7.50 15.54
CA ALA A 34 -2.04 -6.33 15.00
C ALA A 34 -0.91 -5.82 15.91
N GLU A 35 -1.15 -5.75 17.23
CA GLU A 35 -0.11 -5.42 18.23
C GLU A 35 1.07 -6.40 18.17
N THR A 36 0.78 -7.70 18.07
CA THR A 36 1.81 -8.75 17.99
C THR A 36 2.64 -8.60 16.71
N TRP A 37 1.99 -8.30 15.59
CA TRP A 37 2.65 -8.07 14.30
C TRP A 37 3.53 -6.83 14.33
N LEU A 38 2.99 -5.69 14.76
CA LEU A 38 3.74 -4.43 14.85
C LEU A 38 4.92 -4.52 15.81
N LYS A 39 4.73 -5.12 17.00
CA LYS A 39 5.82 -5.38 17.95
C LYS A 39 6.91 -6.26 17.34
N THR A 40 6.53 -7.26 16.56
CA THR A 40 7.50 -8.14 15.90
C THR A 40 8.26 -7.39 14.80
N CYS A 41 7.59 -6.53 14.03
CA CYS A 41 8.23 -5.71 13.00
C CYS A 41 9.20 -4.68 13.61
N ASP A 42 8.83 -4.04 14.71
CA ASP A 42 9.70 -3.07 15.41
C ASP A 42 11.03 -3.69 15.88
N ASN A 43 11.00 -4.97 16.26
CA ASN A 43 12.15 -5.68 16.81
C ASN A 43 12.89 -6.52 15.75
N ILE A 44 12.47 -6.48 14.49
CA ILE A 44 12.97 -7.40 13.45
C ILE A 44 14.46 -7.18 13.15
N LEU A 45 14.93 -5.93 13.26
CA LEU A 45 16.33 -5.56 13.07
C LEU A 45 17.23 -5.97 14.26
N GLU A 46 16.64 -6.42 15.37
CA GLU A 46 17.38 -6.99 16.50
C GLU A 46 17.73 -8.47 16.27
N ILE A 47 17.16 -9.10 15.24
CA ILE A 47 17.44 -10.49 14.88
C ILE A 47 18.82 -10.56 14.23
N PRO A 48 19.77 -11.35 14.78
CA PRO A 48 21.09 -11.51 14.17
C PRO A 48 20.98 -11.99 12.72
N ASP A 49 21.83 -11.41 11.87
CA ASP A 49 21.93 -11.71 10.43
C ASP A 49 20.71 -11.35 9.58
N TYR A 50 19.66 -10.74 10.16
CA TYR A 50 18.50 -10.24 9.41
C TYR A 50 18.82 -8.93 8.70
N SER A 51 18.40 -8.81 7.43
CA SER A 51 18.85 -7.72 6.55
C SER A 51 17.74 -6.98 5.80
N VAL A 52 16.54 -7.55 5.74
CA VAL A 52 15.36 -6.94 5.14
C VAL A 52 14.78 -5.86 6.05
N SER A 53 14.25 -4.78 5.48
CA SER A 53 13.54 -3.74 6.26
C SER A 53 12.04 -3.81 5.97
N ILE A 54 11.22 -3.78 7.02
CA ILE A 54 9.77 -3.65 6.86
C ILE A 54 9.45 -2.18 6.58
N GLU A 55 8.87 -1.90 5.42
CA GLU A 55 8.46 -0.56 5.02
C GLU A 55 7.20 -0.12 5.77
N PHE A 56 6.19 -1.00 5.82
CA PHE A 56 4.96 -0.81 6.58
C PHE A 56 4.10 -2.08 6.67
N LEU A 57 3.14 -2.05 7.61
CA LEU A 57 2.00 -2.96 7.69
C LEU A 57 0.76 -2.27 7.07
N GLU A 58 0.21 -2.83 6.02
CA GLU A 58 -0.94 -2.32 5.28
C GLU A 58 -2.25 -2.92 5.81
N GLN A 59 -3.21 -2.03 6.03
CA GLN A 59 -4.56 -2.28 6.55
C GLN A 59 -4.62 -3.43 7.57
N PRO A 60 -4.05 -3.30 8.78
CA PRO A 60 -4.06 -4.38 9.76
C PRO A 60 -5.48 -4.77 10.21
N LEU A 61 -6.35 -3.77 10.42
CA LEU A 61 -7.69 -3.95 10.98
C LEU A 61 -8.78 -3.61 9.94
N PRO A 62 -10.02 -4.08 10.12
CA PRO A 62 -11.16 -3.66 9.28
C PRO A 62 -11.39 -2.15 9.28
N ILE A 63 -12.01 -1.63 8.23
CA ILE A 63 -12.29 -0.19 8.06
C ILE A 63 -13.13 0.42 9.20
N THR A 64 -13.87 -0.41 9.94
CA THR A 64 -14.70 0.01 11.08
C THR A 64 -13.88 0.29 12.34
N GLN A 65 -12.59 -0.03 12.35
CA GLN A 65 -11.69 0.10 13.50
C GLN A 65 -10.60 1.15 13.26
N PHE A 66 -10.99 2.30 12.71
CA PHE A 66 -10.06 3.39 12.41
C PHE A 66 -9.40 3.98 13.66
N ASP A 67 -10.16 4.16 14.74
CA ASP A 67 -9.62 4.68 16.01
C ASP A 67 -8.54 3.76 16.58
N GLU A 68 -8.74 2.45 16.47
CA GLU A 68 -7.74 1.45 16.86
C GLU A 68 -6.50 1.50 15.97
N MET A 69 -6.65 1.65 14.66
CA MET A 69 -5.50 1.85 13.76
C MET A 69 -4.72 3.12 14.12
N LEU A 70 -5.41 4.22 14.41
CA LEU A 70 -4.81 5.47 14.85
C LEU A 70 -4.03 5.27 16.16
N ALA A 71 -4.62 4.58 17.14
CA ALA A 71 -3.96 4.25 18.40
C ALA A 71 -2.70 3.39 18.17
N LEU A 72 -2.78 2.35 17.33
CA LEU A 72 -1.62 1.52 16.99
C LEU A 72 -0.50 2.34 16.32
N SER A 73 -0.86 3.24 15.40
CA SER A 73 0.12 4.10 14.70
C SER A 73 0.89 5.05 15.62
N ALA A 74 0.30 5.40 16.77
CA ALA A 74 0.94 6.25 17.77
C ALA A 74 1.86 5.48 18.72
N VAL A 75 1.70 4.16 18.82
CA VAL A 75 2.43 3.29 19.77
C VAL A 75 3.66 2.64 19.12
N TYR A 76 3.57 2.23 17.87
CA TYR A 76 4.60 1.44 17.18
C TYR A 76 5.41 2.27 16.19
N LYS A 77 6.67 1.87 15.96
CA LYS A 77 7.57 2.56 15.01
C LYS A 77 7.32 2.13 13.56
N THR A 78 6.98 0.86 13.36
CA THR A 78 6.61 0.32 12.05
C THR A 78 5.42 1.10 11.53
N ALA A 79 5.60 1.73 10.37
CA ALA A 79 4.54 2.52 9.77
C ALA A 79 3.34 1.65 9.43
N ILE A 80 2.14 2.23 9.53
CA ILE A 80 0.91 1.63 9.06
C ILE A 80 0.47 2.36 7.79
N ALA A 81 0.01 1.61 6.80
CA ALA A 81 -0.61 2.13 5.59
C ALA A 81 -2.10 1.81 5.59
N LEU A 82 -2.94 2.78 5.23
CA LEU A 82 -4.37 2.56 5.00
C LEU A 82 -4.61 2.28 3.52
N ASP A 83 -5.38 1.25 3.20
CA ASP A 83 -5.86 0.95 1.84
C ASP A 83 -7.38 0.98 1.78
N GLU A 84 -8.04 -0.08 2.25
CA GLU A 84 -9.51 -0.19 2.22
C GLU A 84 -10.19 0.97 2.97
N SER A 85 -9.53 1.53 4.00
CA SER A 85 -10.05 2.67 4.76
C SER A 85 -10.08 3.98 4.00
N VAL A 86 -9.29 4.09 2.91
CA VAL A 86 -9.05 5.32 2.13
C VAL A 86 -9.34 5.12 0.64
N ALA A 87 -10.30 4.25 0.32
CA ALA A 87 -10.64 3.85 -1.05
C ALA A 87 -11.07 5.01 -1.99
N ASN A 88 -11.45 6.17 -1.45
CA ASN A 88 -11.78 7.36 -2.23
C ASN A 88 -11.37 8.66 -1.53
N LEU A 89 -11.46 9.77 -2.25
CA LEU A 89 -10.99 11.07 -1.77
C LEU A 89 -11.74 11.57 -0.52
N ASP A 90 -13.03 11.29 -0.38
CA ASP A 90 -13.78 11.68 0.83
C ASP A 90 -13.22 10.96 2.06
N ARG A 91 -12.95 9.65 1.93
CA ARG A 91 -12.33 8.85 2.99
C ARG A 91 -10.89 9.27 3.30
N ILE A 92 -10.10 9.60 2.29
CA ILE A 92 -8.74 10.15 2.49
C ILE A 92 -8.80 11.43 3.32
N GLN A 93 -9.69 12.37 2.96
CA GLN A 93 -9.86 13.63 3.67
C GLN A 93 -10.36 13.40 5.10
N GLU A 94 -11.32 12.49 5.28
CA GLU A 94 -11.87 12.13 6.58
C GLU A 94 -10.79 11.57 7.51
N CYS A 95 -10.03 10.55 7.07
CA CYS A 95 -8.94 9.97 7.86
C CYS A 95 -7.87 11.02 8.19
N TYR A 96 -7.51 11.88 7.24
CA TYR A 96 -6.56 12.98 7.49
C TYR A 96 -7.09 13.97 8.54
N ASN A 97 -8.36 14.36 8.45
CA ASN A 97 -8.98 15.29 9.39
C ASN A 97 -9.13 14.68 10.80
N GLN A 98 -9.31 13.36 10.89
CA GLN A 98 -9.33 12.63 12.16
C GLN A 98 -7.92 12.37 12.73
N GLY A 99 -6.86 12.84 12.06
CA GLY A 99 -5.50 12.84 12.60
C GLY A 99 -4.58 11.76 12.04
N TRP A 100 -4.98 11.00 11.02
CA TRP A 100 -4.09 10.03 10.39
C TRP A 100 -2.87 10.71 9.75
N ARG A 101 -1.68 10.31 10.17
CA ARG A 101 -0.40 10.79 9.62
C ARG A 101 0.52 9.65 9.16
N GLY A 102 -0.01 8.43 9.11
CA GLY A 102 0.65 7.30 8.47
C GLY A 102 0.54 7.38 6.94
N ILE A 103 0.69 6.24 6.28
CA ILE A 103 0.74 6.15 4.83
C ILE A 103 -0.69 6.01 4.26
N PHE A 104 -0.95 6.65 3.13
CA PHE A 104 -2.18 6.50 2.35
C PHE A 104 -1.89 5.68 1.09
N VAL A 105 -2.53 4.52 0.95
CA VAL A 105 -2.53 3.76 -0.31
C VAL A 105 -3.65 4.32 -1.18
N ILE A 106 -3.26 5.05 -2.22
CA ILE A 106 -4.17 5.77 -3.10
C ILE A 106 -4.33 4.97 -4.38
N LYS A 107 -5.58 4.69 -4.76
CA LYS A 107 -5.95 3.98 -5.98
C LYS A 107 -6.55 4.96 -7.00
N PRO A 108 -5.76 5.55 -7.93
CA PRO A 108 -6.20 6.65 -8.77
C PRO A 108 -7.51 6.41 -9.51
N ALA A 109 -7.73 5.20 -10.03
CA ALA A 109 -8.90 4.92 -10.86
C ALA A 109 -10.22 4.88 -10.08
N ILE A 110 -10.19 4.72 -8.76
CA ILE A 110 -11.39 4.74 -7.90
C ILE A 110 -11.37 5.89 -6.88
N CYS A 111 -10.31 6.70 -6.86
CA CYS A 111 -10.14 7.77 -5.88
C CYS A 111 -11.15 8.93 -6.07
N GLY A 112 -11.80 9.01 -7.23
CA GLY A 112 -12.68 10.12 -7.62
C GLY A 112 -11.97 11.13 -8.51
N SER A 113 -12.19 12.43 -8.28
CA SER A 113 -11.67 13.47 -9.17
C SER A 113 -10.15 13.64 -9.10
N PRO A 114 -9.41 13.46 -10.20
CA PRO A 114 -7.97 13.69 -10.23
C PRO A 114 -7.56 15.13 -9.91
N SER A 115 -8.40 16.12 -10.23
CA SER A 115 -8.09 17.53 -9.94
C SER A 115 -8.21 17.83 -8.44
N GLN A 116 -9.21 17.23 -7.77
CA GLN A 116 -9.37 17.39 -6.33
C GLN A 116 -8.30 16.61 -5.56
N LEU A 117 -7.92 15.42 -6.03
CA LEU A 117 -6.81 14.65 -5.45
C LEU A 117 -5.49 15.44 -5.51
N ARG A 118 -5.15 16.04 -6.67
CA ARG A 118 -3.98 16.92 -6.80
C ARG A 118 -4.00 18.04 -5.77
N LYS A 119 -5.12 18.76 -5.68
CA LYS A 119 -5.28 19.85 -4.72
C LYS A 119 -5.08 19.36 -3.29
N PHE A 120 -5.62 18.21 -2.94
CA PHE A 120 -5.46 17.62 -1.61
C PHE A 120 -3.99 17.30 -1.31
N CYS A 121 -3.31 16.56 -2.20
CA CYS A 121 -1.91 16.18 -2.02
C CYS A 121 -0.98 17.40 -1.90
N GLN A 122 -1.17 18.40 -2.77
CA GLN A 122 -0.39 19.65 -2.75
C GLN A 122 -0.62 20.49 -1.49
N SER A 123 -1.81 20.41 -0.90
CA SER A 123 -2.15 21.22 0.29
C SER A 123 -1.71 20.57 1.60
N HIS A 124 -1.59 19.23 1.65
CA HIS A 124 -1.46 18.49 2.91
C HIS A 124 -0.18 17.68 3.07
N ASN A 125 0.68 17.61 2.04
CA ASN A 125 1.96 16.88 2.04
C ASN A 125 1.87 15.49 2.69
N ILE A 126 0.90 14.70 2.23
CA ILE A 126 0.67 13.34 2.74
C ILE A 126 1.76 12.38 2.27
N ASP A 127 2.01 11.33 3.07
CA ASP A 127 2.80 10.20 2.63
C ASP A 127 1.92 9.20 1.89
N ALA A 128 2.19 8.98 0.60
CA ALA A 128 1.32 8.21 -0.27
C ALA A 128 2.07 7.11 -1.03
N VAL A 129 1.39 5.97 -1.19
CA VAL A 129 1.71 4.91 -2.15
C VAL A 129 0.59 4.86 -3.16
N PHE A 130 0.90 5.00 -4.45
CA PHE A 130 -0.10 4.82 -5.50
C PHE A 130 -0.15 3.36 -5.92
N SER A 131 -1.34 2.78 -5.94
CA SER A 131 -1.58 1.36 -6.22
C SER A 131 -2.66 1.17 -7.28
N SER A 132 -2.64 0.02 -7.93
CA SER A 132 -3.59 -0.38 -8.95
C SER A 132 -4.87 -0.95 -8.33
N VAL A 133 -5.96 -0.92 -9.10
CA VAL A 133 -7.18 -1.71 -8.87
C VAL A 133 -7.45 -2.68 -10.00
N PHE A 134 -6.39 -3.18 -10.64
CA PHE A 134 -6.46 -4.01 -11.83
C PHE A 134 -7.13 -3.29 -13.01
N GLU A 135 -6.73 -2.05 -13.27
CA GLU A 135 -7.10 -1.35 -14.49
C GLU A 135 -6.42 -1.95 -15.73
N THR A 136 -7.12 -1.93 -16.86
CA THR A 136 -6.52 -2.20 -18.17
C THR A 136 -5.63 -1.03 -18.63
N GLN A 137 -4.92 -1.19 -19.75
CA GLN A 137 -3.87 -0.28 -20.23
C GLN A 137 -4.22 1.22 -20.17
N ILE A 138 -5.43 1.62 -20.58
CA ILE A 138 -5.85 3.03 -20.58
C ILE A 138 -5.93 3.57 -19.14
N GLY A 139 -6.62 2.85 -18.26
CA GLY A 139 -6.76 3.23 -16.85
C GLY A 139 -5.42 3.21 -16.13
N ARG A 140 -4.61 2.18 -16.37
CA ARG A 140 -3.26 2.03 -15.81
C ARG A 140 -2.35 3.20 -16.21
N GLN A 141 -2.33 3.57 -17.49
CA GLN A 141 -1.51 4.69 -17.94
C GLN A 141 -1.94 6.01 -17.30
N ALA A 142 -3.25 6.27 -17.21
CA ALA A 142 -3.78 7.46 -16.55
C ALA A 142 -3.41 7.49 -15.06
N ALA A 143 -3.51 6.35 -14.37
CA ALA A 143 -3.16 6.19 -12.97
C ALA A 143 -1.66 6.38 -12.72
N LEU A 144 -0.79 5.80 -13.56
CA LEU A 144 0.67 5.96 -13.48
C LEU A 144 1.11 7.40 -13.72
N ASN A 145 0.48 8.11 -14.67
CA ASN A 145 0.75 9.53 -14.90
C ASN A 145 0.44 10.36 -13.64
N LEU A 146 -0.70 10.11 -13.01
CA LEU A 146 -1.08 10.80 -11.77
C LEU A 146 -0.17 10.43 -10.60
N ALA A 147 0.20 9.15 -10.48
CA ALA A 147 1.13 8.67 -9.46
C ALA A 147 2.51 9.31 -9.58
N THR A 148 3.03 9.43 -10.81
CA THR A 148 4.33 10.07 -11.08
C THR A 148 4.31 11.55 -10.74
N GLU A 149 3.19 12.23 -11.00
CA GLU A 149 3.00 13.64 -10.65
C GLU A 149 2.96 13.89 -9.13
N LEU A 150 2.34 12.98 -8.37
CA LEU A 150 1.99 13.20 -6.97
C LEU A 150 2.83 12.41 -5.96
N SER A 151 3.68 11.46 -6.39
CA SER A 151 4.52 10.67 -5.50
C SER A 151 5.72 11.50 -5.00
N LEU A 152 5.61 12.00 -3.78
CA LEU A 152 6.64 12.86 -3.16
C LEU A 152 7.77 12.07 -2.50
N ASN A 153 7.50 10.85 -2.00
CA ASN A 153 8.41 10.11 -1.12
C ASN A 153 9.17 8.96 -1.79
N SER A 154 9.25 8.93 -3.13
CA SER A 154 9.98 7.89 -3.89
C SER A 154 9.62 6.44 -3.54
N ARG A 155 8.43 6.19 -2.98
CA ARG A 155 7.97 4.83 -2.66
C ARG A 155 7.70 4.06 -3.95
N ALA A 156 8.03 2.77 -3.97
CA ALA A 156 7.66 1.89 -5.09
C ALA A 156 6.14 1.89 -5.29
N LEU A 157 5.68 1.95 -6.53
CA LEU A 157 4.24 1.97 -6.87
C LEU A 157 3.66 0.55 -6.82
N GLY A 158 2.41 0.41 -6.39
CA GLY A 158 1.66 -0.85 -6.33
C GLY A 158 1.04 -1.26 -7.68
N PHE A 159 1.83 -1.28 -8.76
CA PHE A 159 1.36 -1.59 -10.12
C PHE A 159 1.95 -2.89 -10.70
N GLY A 160 2.52 -3.75 -9.85
CA GLY A 160 3.05 -5.07 -10.20
C GLY A 160 1.96 -6.13 -10.40
N THR A 161 0.94 -5.81 -11.19
CA THR A 161 -0.26 -6.65 -11.38
C THR A 161 -0.26 -7.41 -12.70
N ASP A 162 0.83 -7.34 -13.48
CA ASP A 162 0.91 -7.88 -14.85
C ASP A 162 0.60 -9.37 -14.94
N ASP A 163 1.01 -10.15 -13.94
CA ASP A 163 0.77 -11.61 -13.89
C ASP A 163 -0.72 -11.99 -13.77
N TRP A 164 -1.60 -11.03 -13.44
CA TRP A 164 -3.05 -11.24 -13.34
C TRP A 164 -3.80 -10.98 -14.64
N PHE A 165 -3.14 -10.43 -15.67
CA PHE A 165 -3.73 -10.15 -16.97
C PHE A 165 -3.23 -11.12 -18.03
N ASP A 166 -4.14 -11.66 -18.86
CA ASP A 166 -3.77 -12.42 -20.06
C ASP A 166 -3.55 -11.50 -21.28
N ASP A 167 -2.75 -10.45 -21.08
CA ASP A 167 -2.54 -9.41 -22.09
C ASP A 167 -1.64 -9.87 -23.26
N LYS A 168 -1.10 -11.09 -23.18
CA LYS A 168 -0.33 -11.74 -24.25
C LYS A 168 -1.13 -11.96 -25.54
N ASN A 169 -2.46 -11.83 -25.47
CA ASN A 169 -3.39 -12.01 -26.59
C ASN A 169 -3.98 -10.70 -27.15
N GLN A 170 -3.52 -9.52 -26.70
CA GLN A 170 -4.15 -8.24 -27.08
C GLN A 170 -3.98 -7.84 -28.56
N GLU A 171 -2.92 -8.27 -29.25
CA GLU A 171 -2.77 -7.95 -30.69
C GLU A 171 -3.79 -8.66 -31.59
N THR A 172 -4.46 -9.69 -31.08
CA THR A 172 -5.31 -10.57 -31.87
C THR A 172 -6.74 -10.01 -32.00
N TRP A 173 -7.30 -9.41 -30.93
CA TRP A 173 -8.71 -9.01 -30.92
C TRP A 173 -9.04 -7.81 -31.84
N LEU A 174 -8.13 -6.83 -31.97
CA LEU A 174 -8.31 -5.70 -32.91
C LEU A 174 -8.40 -6.16 -34.35
N LYS A 175 -7.70 -7.25 -34.72
CA LYS A 175 -7.75 -7.84 -36.05
C LYS A 175 -9.06 -8.60 -36.30
N HIS A 176 -9.69 -9.11 -35.23
CA HIS A 176 -10.96 -9.82 -35.31
C HIS A 176 -12.19 -8.92 -35.23
N LEU A 177 -12.05 -7.68 -34.74
CA LEU A 177 -13.19 -6.74 -34.62
C LEU A 177 -13.70 -6.21 -35.98
N TRP A 178 -12.89 -6.34 -37.03
CA TRP A 178 -13.15 -5.85 -38.38
C TRP A 178 -13.29 -6.98 -39.42
N GLN A 179 -13.49 -8.22 -38.97
CA GLN A 179 -13.89 -9.37 -39.81
C GLN A 179 -15.39 -9.64 -39.64
#